data_AF-A0A127T8G2-F1
#
_entry.id   AF-A0A127T8G2-F1
#
_cell.length_a   1.000
_cell.length_b   1.000
_cell.length_c   1.000
_cell.angle_alpha   90.00
_cell.angle_beta   90.00
_cell.angle_gamma   90.00
#
_symmetry.space_group_name_H-M   'P 1'
#
loop_
_entity.id
_entity.type
_entity.pdbx_description
1 polymer ?
#
loop_
_entity_poly.entity_id
_entity_poly.type
_entity_poly.pdbx_seq_one_letter_code
_entity_poly.pdbx_strand_id
1 'polypeptide(L)' 'MRRTKPVAAPMVARVYLRVSTDAQDLERQEAITTAAKAAGYYVAGIYREKASGARADRPELLRMI' A
#
# COMPACT_ATOMS: atom_id res chain seq x y z
N MET A 1 -40.01 0.95 -11.71
CA MET A 1 -38.66 1.32 -12.19
C MET A 1 -37.73 1.49 -10.98
N ARG A 2 -36.81 0.55 -10.72
CA ARG A 2 -35.77 0.74 -9.71
C ARG A 2 -34.59 1.45 -10.36
N ARG A 3 -34.34 2.71 -10.00
CA ARG A 3 -33.06 3.38 -10.32
C ARG A 3 -31.98 2.71 -9.47
N THR A 4 -31.07 1.98 -10.10
CA THR A 4 -29.84 1.53 -9.47
C THR A 4 -29.00 2.76 -9.13
N LYS A 5 -28.67 2.92 -7.85
CA LYS A 5 -27.75 3.94 -7.35
C LYS A 5 -26.38 3.67 -8.00
N PRO A 6 -25.67 4.67 -8.56
CA PRO A 6 -24.31 4.43 -9.03
C PRO A 6 -23.48 3.95 -7.85
N VAL A 7 -22.91 2.75 -7.96
CA VAL A 7 -21.92 2.26 -7.00
C VAL A 7 -20.70 3.14 -7.22
N ALA A 8 -20.32 3.93 -6.21
CA ALA A 8 -19.07 4.68 -6.25
C ALA A 8 -17.94 3.73 -6.65
N ALA A 9 -17.07 4.17 -7.56
CA ALA A 9 -15.92 3.35 -7.98
C ALA A 9 -15.19 2.83 -6.73
N PRO A 10 -14.81 1.54 -6.68
CA PRO A 10 -14.19 0.98 -5.50
C PRO A 10 -12.96 1.81 -5.15
N MET A 11 -12.83 2.20 -3.88
CA MET A 11 -11.65 2.90 -3.41
C MET A 11 -10.48 1.92 -3.47
N VAL A 12 -9.52 2.14 -4.37
CA VAL A 12 -8.37 1.24 -4.55
C VAL A 12 -7.13 1.86 -3.93
N ALA A 13 -6.37 1.06 -3.18
CA ALA A 13 -5.08 1.45 -2.60
C ALA A 13 -3.97 0.46 -3.02
N ARG A 14 -2.78 1.00 -3.29
CA ARG A 14 -1.51 0.24 -3.28
C ARG A 14 -0.73 0.70 -2.05
N VAL A 15 -0.14 -0.24 -1.31
CA VAL A 15 0.57 0.05 -0.06
C VAL A 15 2.05 -0.22 -0.26
N TYR A 16 2.89 0.76 0.06
CA TYR A 16 4.35 0.64 0.01
C TYR A 16 4.95 0.84 1.40
N LEU A 17 5.68 -0.16 1.87
CA LEU A 17 6.33 -0.19 3.18
C LEU A 17 7.84 -0.28 2.99
N ARG A 18 8.59 0.58 3.70
CA ARG A 18 10.05 0.63 3.54
C ARG A 18 10.77 1.07 4.80
N VAL A 19 11.89 0.41 5.06
CA VAL A 19 12.89 0.78 6.07
C VAL A 19 14.26 0.93 5.41
N SER A 20 15.16 1.66 6.05
CA SER A 20 16.41 2.09 5.41
C SER A 20 17.53 1.04 5.45
N THR A 21 17.46 0.08 6.38
CA THR A 21 18.51 -0.90 6.66
C THR A 21 17.92 -2.27 6.99
N ASP A 22 18.73 -3.31 6.88
CA ASP A 22 18.31 -4.69 7.16
C ASP A 22 17.99 -4.95 8.63
N ALA A 23 18.61 -4.19 9.54
CA ALA A 23 18.37 -4.28 10.97
C ALA A 23 17.01 -3.67 11.40
N GLN A 24 16.38 -2.89 10.53
CA GLN A 24 15.07 -2.30 10.80
C GLN A 24 13.95 -3.25 10.42
N ASP A 25 12.83 -3.08 11.12
CA ASP A 25 11.67 -3.94 11.02
C ASP A 25 10.44 -3.21 10.46
N LEU A 26 9.61 -3.93 9.71
CA LEU A 26 8.41 -3.42 9.04
C LEU A 26 7.09 -3.72 9.77
N GLU A 27 7.09 -4.57 10.80
CA GLU A 27 5.91 -5.07 11.53
C GLU A 27 4.97 -3.93 11.95
N ARG A 28 5.52 -2.85 12.53
CA ARG A 28 4.71 -1.69 12.94
C ARG A 28 4.08 -0.97 11.74
N GLN A 29 4.76 -0.92 10.60
CA GLN A 29 4.24 -0.27 9.40
C GLN A 29 3.14 -1.11 8.73
N GLU A 30 3.13 -2.43 8.93
CA GLU A 30 2.12 -3.31 8.33
C GLU A 30 0.69 -2.97 8.75
N ALA A 31 0.51 -2.35 9.93
CA ALA A 31 -0.77 -1.89 10.44
C ALA A 31 -1.51 -0.95 9.46
N ILE A 32 -0.80 -0.25 8.56
CA ILE A 32 -1.42 0.61 7.55
C ILE A 32 -2.29 -0.19 6.55
N THR A 33 -1.95 -1.46 6.30
CA THR A 33 -2.76 -2.34 5.44
C THR A 33 -4.12 -2.60 6.08
N THR A 34 -4.12 -2.90 7.39
CA THR A 34 -5.34 -3.13 8.16
C THR A 34 -6.17 -1.85 8.24
N ALA A 35 -5.54 -0.70 8.47
CA ALA A 35 -6.20 0.59 8.50
C ALA A 35 -6.84 0.95 7.14
N ALA A 36 -6.14 0.70 6.03
CA ALA A 36 -6.67 0.94 4.68
C ALA A 36 -7.91 0.07 4.40
N LYS A 37 -7.85 -1.23 4.74
CA LYS A 37 -9.00 -2.13 4.61
C LYS A 37 -10.18 -1.67 5.49
N ALA A 38 -9.92 -1.27 6.73
CA ALA A 38 -10.94 -0.77 7.65
C ALA A 38 -11.59 0.54 7.16
N ALA A 39 -10.83 1.38 6.44
CA ALA A 39 -11.33 2.59 5.80
C ALA A 39 -12.10 2.34 4.48
N GLY A 40 -12.33 1.08 4.09
CA GLY A 40 -13.11 0.72 2.90
C GLY A 40 -12.30 0.64 1.61
N TYR A 41 -10.96 0.67 1.67
CA TYR A 41 -10.12 0.48 0.49
C TYR A 41 -9.98 -1.00 0.13
N TYR A 42 -10.10 -1.30 -1.16
CA TYR A 42 -9.54 -2.49 -1.77
C TYR A 42 -8.03 -2.32 -1.92
N VAL A 43 -7.25 -3.05 -1.12
CA VAL A 43 -5.79 -3.06 -1.23
C VAL A 43 -5.38 -3.98 -2.39
N ALA A 44 -5.03 -3.37 -3.53
CA ALA A 44 -4.68 -4.07 -4.78
C ALA A 44 -3.25 -4.62 -4.80
N GLY A 45 -2.39 -4.17 -3.87
CA GLY A 45 -1.02 -4.66 -3.77
C GLY A 45 -0.30 -4.08 -2.56
N ILE A 46 0.62 -4.88 -2.01
CA ILE A 46 1.50 -4.49 -0.91
C ILE A 46 2.93 -4.75 -1.36
N TYR A 47 3.78 -3.74 -1.21
CA TYR A 47 5.14 -3.67 -1.71
C TYR A 47 6.06 -3.41 -0.53
N ARG A 48 7.09 -4.23 -0.34
CA ARG A 48 7.92 -4.20 0.88
C ARG A 48 9.39 -4.29 0.55
N GLU A 49 10.17 -3.32 0.99
CA GLU A 49 11.62 -3.37 0.80
C GLU A 49 12.41 -2.79 1.98
N LYS A 50 13.64 -3.28 2.14
CA LYS A 50 14.66 -2.68 3.00
C LYS A 50 15.66 -1.99 2.09
N ALA A 51 15.49 -0.68 1.92
CA ALA A 51 16.29 0.13 1.01
C ALA A 51 16.41 1.57 1.50
N SER A 52 17.58 2.17 1.31
CA SER A 52 17.78 3.58 1.61
C SER A 52 16.81 4.46 0.82
N GLY A 53 16.22 5.45 1.49
CA GLY A 53 15.37 6.45 0.83
C GLY A 53 16.13 7.39 -0.11
N ALA A 54 17.46 7.43 -0.03
CA ALA A 54 18.31 8.21 -0.92
C ALA A 54 18.47 7.58 -2.32
N ARG A 55 18.10 6.29 -2.46
CA ARG A 55 18.17 5.57 -3.73
C ARG A 55 16.90 5.78 -4.54
N ALA A 56 17.07 6.05 -5.83
CA ALA A 56 15.96 6.15 -6.78
C ALA A 56 15.53 4.77 -7.31
N ASP A 57 16.47 3.84 -7.40
CA ASP A 57 16.35 2.47 -7.91
C ASP A 57 15.77 1.49 -6.87
N ARG A 58 14.59 1.81 -6.34
CA ARG A 58 13.89 1.01 -5.34
C ARG A 58 12.96 -0.01 -6.00
N PRO A 59 13.29 -1.30 -6.02
CA PRO A 59 12.63 -2.27 -6.90
C PRO A 59 11.14 -2.46 -6.58
N GLU A 60 10.75 -2.42 -5.30
CA GLU A 60 9.35 -2.61 -4.91
C GLU A 60 8.53 -1.34 -5.12
N LEU A 61 9.15 -0.16 -4.95
CA LEU A 61 8.56 1.10 -5.38
C LEU A 61 8.33 1.11 -6.89
N LEU A 62 9.32 0.70 -7.68
CA LEU A 62 9.22 0.64 -9.14
C LEU A 62 8.17 -0.36 -9.62
N ARG A 63 7.95 -1.45 -8.89
CA ARG A 63 6.86 -2.42 -9.17
C ARG A 63 5.48 -1.86 -8.82
N MET A 64 5.41 -0.90 -7.88
CA MET A 64 4.16 -0.29 -7.45
C MET A 64 3.64 0.78 -8.42
N ILE A 65 4.54 1.60 -8.98
CA ILE A 65 4.18 2.72 -9.88
C ILE A 65 3.72 2.19 -11.24
#